data_AF-A4RS50-F1
#
_entry.id   AF-A4RS50-F1
#
_cell.length_a   1.000
_cell.length_b   1.000
_cell.length_c   1.000
_cell.angle_alpha   90.00
_cell.angle_beta   90.00
_cell.angle_gamma   90.00
#
_symmetry.space_group_name_H-M   'P 1'
#
loop_
_entity.id
_entity.type
_entity.pdbx_description
1 polymer ?
#
loop_
_entity_poly.entity_id
_entity_poly.type
_entity_poly.pdbx_seq_one_letter_code
_entity_poly.pdbx_strand_id
1 'polypeptide(L)'
;METFAHEGATTANLGAWLARRGVAVEKFDRARGTKNLEDLLIELKSGESVLVSERERASGENGGEMNEDARETCVRYVDVLTLRVRRPGSNAEDGMCLIEKEQIFGKNELKRRRNRPLSEKMNFGEHWRDCVERAVREELGSALGDDYVVETLEDTYKLCVSEEMSASYPGLRSRFALHRVDAIVHGLPDEDEFQSEETTHRGVLRATWRFEKFRWPETDPGPA
;
A
#
# COMPACT_ATOMS: atom_id res chain seq x y z
N MET A 1 -7.12 -20.60 -7.79
CA MET A 1 -7.19 -19.64 -6.67
C MET A 1 -8.63 -19.21 -6.53
N GLU A 2 -9.23 -19.40 -5.37
CA GLU A 2 -10.56 -18.86 -5.04
C GLU A 2 -10.35 -17.53 -4.31
N THR A 3 -10.98 -16.45 -4.77
CA THR A 3 -10.93 -15.15 -4.10
C THR A 3 -12.18 -14.93 -3.25
N PHE A 4 -12.08 -14.12 -2.20
CA PHE A 4 -13.25 -13.70 -1.45
C PHE A 4 -14.11 -12.76 -2.31
N ALA A 5 -15.37 -13.14 -2.56
CA ALA A 5 -16.33 -12.28 -3.25
C ALA A 5 -16.82 -11.16 -2.32
N HIS A 6 -16.48 -9.90 -2.64
CA HIS A 6 -16.82 -8.73 -1.81
C HIS A 6 -18.14 -8.05 -2.22
N GLU A 7 -18.73 -8.40 -3.37
CA GLU A 7 -20.04 -7.88 -3.79
C GLU A 7 -21.15 -8.37 -2.85
N GLY A 8 -21.92 -7.44 -2.27
CA GLY A 8 -22.92 -7.75 -1.24
C GLY A 8 -22.33 -8.28 0.09
N ALA A 9 -21.00 -8.27 0.25
CA ALA A 9 -20.36 -8.80 1.45
C ALA A 9 -20.61 -7.94 2.70
N THR A 10 -20.64 -8.61 3.84
CA THR A 10 -20.84 -8.04 5.18
C THR A 10 -19.65 -8.43 6.06
N THR A 11 -19.44 -7.72 7.17
CA THR A 11 -18.39 -8.11 8.13
C THR A 11 -18.62 -9.51 8.70
N ALA A 12 -19.88 -9.95 8.80
CA ALA A 12 -20.24 -11.29 9.26
C ALA A 12 -19.76 -12.40 8.29
N ASN A 13 -20.03 -12.27 6.99
CA ASN A 13 -19.60 -13.29 6.02
C ASN A 13 -18.09 -13.25 5.74
N LEU A 14 -17.46 -12.06 5.78
CA LEU A 14 -16.00 -11.91 5.75
C LEU A 14 -15.36 -12.61 6.96
N GLY A 15 -15.86 -12.34 8.17
CA GLY A 15 -15.35 -12.94 9.40
C GLY A 15 -15.45 -14.47 9.37
N ALA A 16 -16.59 -15.01 8.94
CA ALA A 16 -16.78 -16.46 8.80
C ALA A 16 -15.87 -17.08 7.71
N TRP A 17 -15.58 -16.36 6.64
CA TRP A 17 -14.67 -16.82 5.59
C TRP A 17 -13.21 -16.88 6.07
N LEU A 18 -12.78 -15.87 6.84
CA LEU A 18 -11.45 -15.79 7.46
C LEU A 18 -11.25 -16.85 8.56
N ALA A 19 -12.24 -17.02 9.44
CA ALA A 19 -12.18 -17.98 10.54
C ALA A 19 -12.05 -19.43 10.04
N ARG A 20 -12.78 -19.80 8.97
CA ARG A 20 -12.65 -21.11 8.31
C ARG A 20 -11.23 -21.38 7.78
N ARG A 21 -10.44 -20.33 7.57
CA ARG A 21 -9.07 -20.36 7.05
C ARG A 21 -8.02 -20.08 8.13
N GLY A 22 -8.38 -20.25 9.39
CA GLY A 22 -7.47 -20.16 10.53
C GLY A 22 -7.12 -18.75 10.99
N VAL A 23 -7.78 -17.71 10.45
CA VAL A 23 -7.54 -16.33 10.87
C VAL A 23 -8.40 -15.99 12.08
N ALA A 24 -7.73 -15.67 13.19
CA ALA A 24 -8.32 -15.26 14.46
C ALA A 24 -8.83 -13.80 14.41
N VAL A 25 -9.97 -13.58 13.75
CA VAL A 25 -10.55 -12.24 13.52
C VAL A 25 -10.84 -11.47 14.81
N GLU A 26 -11.01 -12.16 15.93
CA GLU A 26 -11.18 -11.55 17.25
C GLU A 26 -9.94 -10.79 17.73
N LYS A 27 -8.77 -11.01 17.11
CA LYS A 27 -7.53 -10.27 17.38
C LYS A 27 -7.45 -8.93 16.66
N PHE A 28 -8.34 -8.67 15.71
CA PHE A 28 -8.44 -7.38 15.05
C PHE A 28 -8.92 -6.34 16.08
N ASP A 29 -8.52 -5.08 15.91
CA ASP A 29 -8.88 -3.97 16.82
C ASP A 29 -8.40 -4.08 18.29
N ARG A 30 -7.47 -5.01 18.60
CA ARG A 30 -6.99 -5.19 19.99
C ARG A 30 -5.76 -4.38 20.36
N ALA A 31 -4.99 -3.94 19.37
CA ALA A 31 -3.72 -3.23 19.62
C ALA A 31 -3.68 -1.90 18.88
N ARG A 32 -2.88 -0.96 19.39
CA ARG A 32 -2.71 0.33 18.74
C ARG A 32 -2.17 0.13 17.32
N GLY A 33 -2.88 0.66 16.33
CA GLY A 33 -2.50 0.55 14.92
C GLY A 33 -3.06 -0.69 14.20
N THR A 34 -3.77 -1.58 14.89
CA THR A 34 -4.56 -2.63 14.22
C THR A 34 -5.83 -2.05 13.65
N LYS A 35 -6.26 -2.59 12.51
CA LYS A 35 -7.54 -2.29 11.87
C LYS A 35 -8.59 -3.30 12.29
N ASN A 36 -9.86 -2.99 12.01
CA ASN A 36 -10.98 -3.89 12.29
C ASN A 36 -11.50 -4.58 11.01
N LEU A 37 -12.49 -5.47 11.14
CA LEU A 37 -13.10 -6.17 10.00
C LEU A 37 -13.81 -5.24 9.02
N GLU A 38 -14.35 -4.12 9.49
CA GLU A 38 -15.01 -3.13 8.64
C GLU A 38 -13.99 -2.42 7.75
N ASP A 39 -12.83 -2.04 8.30
CA ASP A 39 -11.72 -1.50 7.51
C ASP A 39 -11.28 -2.49 6.43
N LEU A 40 -11.14 -3.79 6.76
CA LEU A 40 -10.77 -4.80 5.76
C LEU A 40 -11.83 -4.96 4.68
N LEU A 41 -13.12 -4.94 5.05
CA LEU A 41 -14.21 -5.01 4.09
C LEU A 41 -14.24 -3.79 3.17
N ILE A 42 -13.94 -2.60 3.69
CA ILE A 42 -13.80 -1.38 2.90
C ILE A 42 -12.67 -1.54 1.89
N GLU A 43 -11.48 -1.99 2.32
CA GLU A 43 -10.33 -2.22 1.43
C GLU A 43 -10.65 -3.24 0.31
N LEU A 44 -11.37 -4.30 0.64
CA LEU A 44 -11.79 -5.30 -0.36
C LEU A 44 -12.79 -4.72 -1.35
N LYS A 45 -13.71 -3.85 -0.89
CA LYS A 45 -14.72 -3.22 -1.74
C LYS A 45 -14.16 -2.07 -2.59
N SER A 46 -13.13 -1.35 -2.10
CA SER A 46 -12.43 -0.33 -2.89
C SER A 46 -11.45 -0.95 -3.89
N GLY A 47 -11.12 -2.24 -3.74
CA GLY A 47 -10.16 -2.92 -4.59
C GLY A 47 -8.70 -2.69 -4.18
N GLU A 48 -8.45 -2.08 -3.02
CA GLU A 48 -7.11 -1.87 -2.44
C GLU A 48 -6.44 -3.17 -2.00
N SER A 49 -7.21 -4.25 -1.85
CA SER A 49 -6.66 -5.58 -1.54
C SER A 49 -7.56 -6.68 -2.05
N VAL A 50 -7.01 -7.89 -2.16
CA VAL A 50 -7.77 -9.11 -2.47
C VAL A 50 -7.40 -10.20 -1.47
N LEU A 51 -8.40 -10.93 -0.97
CA LEU A 51 -8.17 -12.15 -0.21
C LEU A 51 -8.21 -13.34 -1.15
N VAL A 52 -7.16 -14.16 -1.10
CA VAL A 52 -7.07 -15.36 -1.92
C VAL A 52 -6.90 -16.58 -1.04
N SER A 53 -7.68 -17.62 -1.33
CA SER A 53 -7.59 -18.91 -0.69
C SER A 53 -6.39 -19.70 -1.21
N GLU A 54 -5.62 -20.27 -0.30
CA GLU A 54 -4.45 -21.10 -0.57
C GLU A 54 -4.54 -22.41 0.19
N ARG A 55 -4.08 -23.50 -0.43
CA ARG A 55 -3.97 -24.80 0.25
C ARG A 55 -2.55 -24.97 0.75
N GLU A 56 -2.37 -24.93 2.07
CA GLU A 56 -1.08 -25.20 2.67
C GLU A 56 -0.89 -26.73 2.75
N ARG A 57 0.16 -27.24 2.08
CA ARG A 57 0.56 -28.64 2.25
C ARG A 57 1.21 -28.75 3.62
N ALA A 58 0.72 -29.65 4.46
CA ALA A 58 1.41 -30.00 5.69
C ALA A 58 2.86 -30.34 5.35
N SER A 59 3.82 -29.66 5.97
CA SER A 59 5.25 -29.94 5.88
C SER A 59 5.55 -31.28 6.56
N GLY A 60 5.18 -32.37 5.90
CA GLY A 60 5.61 -33.72 6.22
C GLY A 60 6.77 -34.08 5.32
N GLU A 61 7.98 -34.05 5.84
CA GLU A 61 9.09 -34.83 5.29
C GLU A 61 8.70 -36.32 5.39
N ASN A 62 8.06 -36.85 4.36
CA ASN A 62 8.25 -38.22 3.87
C ASN A 62 7.42 -38.41 2.61
N GLY A 63 8.06 -38.96 1.60
CA GLY A 63 7.51 -39.09 0.25
C GLY A 63 6.22 -39.89 0.20
N GLY A 64 5.37 -39.47 -0.74
CA GLY A 64 4.43 -40.35 -1.43
C GLY A 64 3.19 -40.74 -0.64
N GLU A 65 2.27 -39.79 -0.43
CA GLU A 65 0.82 -40.02 -0.44
C GLU A 65 0.09 -38.66 -0.45
N MET A 66 -0.99 -38.54 -1.23
CA MET A 66 -1.84 -37.34 -1.25
C MET A 66 -2.52 -37.20 0.11
N ASN A 67 -1.99 -36.36 1.00
CA ASN A 67 -2.67 -36.01 2.25
C ASN A 67 -3.99 -35.26 1.96
N GLU A 68 -5.12 -35.86 2.35
CA GLU A 68 -6.45 -35.24 2.31
C GLU A 68 -6.61 -34.08 3.32
N ASP A 69 -5.62 -33.89 4.21
CA ASP A 69 -5.61 -32.88 5.29
C ASP A 69 -4.99 -31.52 4.91
N ALA A 70 -4.96 -31.16 3.63
CA ALA A 70 -4.50 -29.83 3.21
C ALA A 70 -5.41 -28.75 3.83
N ARG A 71 -4.87 -27.98 4.78
CA ARG A 71 -5.62 -26.90 5.42
C ARG A 71 -5.80 -25.76 4.43
N GLU A 72 -7.04 -25.31 4.31
CA GLU A 72 -7.35 -24.09 3.59
C GLU A 72 -6.88 -22.89 4.44
N THR A 73 -6.09 -22.02 3.84
CA THR A 73 -5.54 -20.78 4.42
C THR A 73 -5.90 -19.62 3.50
N CYS A 74 -5.53 -18.40 3.87
CA CYS A 74 -5.67 -17.26 2.98
C CYS A 74 -4.51 -16.28 3.09
N VAL A 75 -4.30 -15.56 2.00
CA VAL A 75 -3.35 -14.46 1.89
C VAL A 75 -4.08 -13.23 1.38
N ARG A 76 -3.80 -12.09 2.00
CA ARG A 76 -4.22 -10.76 1.53
C ARG A 76 -3.17 -10.21 0.57
N TYR A 77 -3.53 -10.04 -0.68
CA TYR A 77 -2.70 -9.46 -1.72
C TYR A 77 -2.93 -7.95 -1.74
N VAL A 78 -1.84 -7.17 -1.73
CA VAL A 78 -1.87 -5.71 -1.80
C VAL A 78 -0.77 -5.27 -2.75
N ASP A 79 -1.17 -4.53 -3.78
CA ASP A 79 -0.24 -3.94 -4.72
C ASP A 79 -0.07 -2.46 -4.33
N VAL A 80 1.18 -2.01 -4.23
CA VAL A 80 1.52 -0.66 -3.78
C VAL A 80 2.53 -0.05 -4.74
N LEU A 81 2.19 1.11 -5.29
CA LEU A 81 3.15 1.97 -5.97
C LEU A 81 3.98 2.72 -4.92
N THR A 82 5.30 2.71 -5.05
CA THR A 82 6.19 3.61 -4.33
C THR A 82 6.99 4.42 -5.32
N LEU A 83 6.75 5.74 -5.34
CA LEU A 83 7.26 6.66 -6.33
C LEU A 83 8.32 7.58 -5.73
N ARG A 84 9.55 7.56 -6.28
CA ARG A 84 10.52 8.62 -6.02
C ARG A 84 10.25 9.76 -6.98
N VAL A 85 9.56 10.78 -6.47
CA VAL A 85 9.33 12.04 -7.18
C VAL A 85 10.60 12.89 -7.10
N ARG A 86 11.14 13.28 -8.25
CA ARG A 86 12.33 14.13 -8.36
C ARG A 86 12.03 15.40 -9.16
N ARG A 87 12.85 16.43 -8.97
CA ARG A 87 12.75 17.69 -9.73
C ARG A 87 13.35 17.54 -11.13
N PRO A 88 12.89 18.36 -12.10
CA PRO A 88 13.57 18.49 -13.39
C PRO A 88 15.06 18.85 -13.21
N GLY A 89 15.93 18.21 -13.99
CA GLY A 89 17.38 18.42 -13.91
C GLY A 89 18.09 17.73 -12.74
N SER A 90 17.37 17.01 -11.87
CA SER A 90 17.98 16.20 -10.80
C SER A 90 18.79 15.03 -11.36
N ASN A 91 19.90 14.68 -10.70
CA ASN A 91 20.71 13.52 -11.07
C ASN A 91 20.26 12.30 -10.25
N ALA A 92 19.97 11.17 -10.88
CA ALA A 92 19.59 9.94 -10.17
C ALA A 92 20.60 9.52 -9.07
N GLU A 93 21.88 9.88 -9.22
CA GLU A 93 22.94 9.58 -8.25
C GLU A 93 22.90 10.45 -6.97
N ASP A 94 22.31 11.65 -7.04
CA ASP A 94 22.19 12.53 -5.86
C ASP A 94 21.22 11.95 -4.81
N GLY A 95 20.30 11.10 -5.28
CA GLY A 95 19.28 10.43 -4.48
C GLY A 95 18.25 11.39 -3.89
N MET A 96 18.20 12.64 -4.31
CA MET A 96 17.23 13.63 -3.83
C MET A 96 15.87 13.33 -4.43
N CYS A 97 14.92 13.03 -3.56
CA CYS A 97 13.52 12.87 -3.94
C CYS A 97 12.60 13.40 -2.86
N LEU A 98 11.33 13.55 -3.21
CA LEU A 98 10.31 13.98 -2.28
C LEU A 98 10.00 12.87 -1.28
N ILE A 99 10.03 13.21 0.01
CA ILE A 99 9.72 12.33 1.13
C ILE A 99 8.54 12.91 1.91
N GLU A 100 7.52 12.09 2.09
CA GLU A 100 6.40 12.36 2.98
C GLU A 100 6.89 12.29 4.43
N LYS A 101 6.90 13.41 5.15
CA LYS A 101 7.38 13.46 6.54
C LYS A 101 6.28 13.11 7.52
N GLU A 102 5.12 13.76 7.35
CA GLU A 102 3.99 13.63 8.24
C GLU A 102 2.65 13.85 7.52
N GLN A 103 1.60 13.25 8.08
CA GLN A 103 0.20 13.46 7.70
C GLN A 103 -0.57 14.00 8.89
N ILE A 104 -1.49 14.92 8.64
CA ILE A 104 -2.42 15.48 9.62
C ILE A 104 -3.84 15.18 9.14
N PHE A 105 -4.64 14.51 9.98
CA PHE A 105 -6.00 14.09 9.64
C PHE A 105 -7.07 14.89 10.37
N GLY A 106 -8.00 15.46 9.60
CA GLY A 106 -9.28 15.96 10.08
C GLY A 106 -9.19 17.04 11.17
N LYS A 107 -10.33 17.34 11.81
CA LYS A 107 -10.45 18.46 12.77
C LYS A 107 -9.64 18.29 14.05
N ASN A 108 -9.29 17.07 14.41
CA ASN A 108 -8.55 16.76 15.63
C ASN A 108 -7.02 16.80 15.43
N GLU A 109 -6.57 17.17 14.22
CA GLU A 109 -5.15 17.26 13.85
C GLU A 109 -4.33 16.03 14.24
N LEU A 110 -4.89 14.84 14.06
CA LEU A 110 -4.18 13.60 14.37
C LEU A 110 -2.95 13.52 13.46
N LYS A 111 -1.75 13.45 14.05
CA LYS A 111 -0.48 13.40 13.30
C LYS A 111 0.05 11.98 13.15
N ARG A 112 0.45 11.59 11.94
CA ARG A 112 1.17 10.34 11.65
C ARG A 112 2.50 10.66 10.99
N ARG A 113 3.60 10.12 11.53
CA ARG A 113 4.91 10.16 10.85
C ARG A 113 4.97 9.10 9.75
N ARG A 114 5.56 9.45 8.61
CA ARG A 114 5.61 8.59 7.41
C ARG A 114 7.05 8.26 7.02
N ASN A 115 7.88 9.29 6.80
CA ASN A 115 9.29 9.22 6.41
C ASN A 115 9.54 8.26 5.23
N ARG A 116 8.77 8.40 4.16
CA ARG A 116 8.84 7.52 2.97
C ARG A 116 8.58 8.30 1.69
N PRO A 117 9.01 7.80 0.52
CA PRO A 117 8.55 8.32 -0.76
C PRO A 117 7.02 8.23 -0.90
N LEU A 118 6.46 8.94 -1.87
CA LEU A 118 5.04 8.86 -2.20
C LEU A 118 4.64 7.40 -2.39
N SER A 119 3.67 6.94 -1.61
CA SER A 119 3.25 5.53 -1.58
C SER A 119 1.74 5.43 -1.70
N GLU A 120 1.27 4.80 -2.77
CA GLU A 120 -0.15 4.70 -3.10
C GLU A 120 -0.55 3.24 -3.29
N LYS A 121 -1.69 2.83 -2.75
CA LYS A 121 -2.21 1.49 -3.03
C LYS A 121 -2.77 1.46 -4.44
N MET A 122 -2.46 0.41 -5.17
CA MET A 122 -3.01 0.16 -6.49
C MET A 122 -4.40 -0.46 -6.34
N ASN A 123 -5.32 -0.04 -7.22
CA ASN A 123 -6.61 -0.70 -7.34
C ASN A 123 -6.43 -2.08 -8.00
N PHE A 124 -7.33 -3.02 -7.71
CA PHE A 124 -7.27 -4.35 -8.29
C PHE A 124 -7.27 -4.31 -9.83
N GLY A 125 -6.20 -4.85 -10.43
CA GLY A 125 -6.00 -4.88 -11.87
C GLY A 125 -5.52 -3.55 -12.48
N GLU A 126 -5.28 -2.51 -11.68
CA GLU A 126 -4.69 -1.26 -12.14
C GLU A 126 -3.25 -1.48 -12.60
N HIS A 127 -2.90 -0.92 -13.75
CA HIS A 127 -1.53 -0.96 -14.23
C HIS A 127 -0.69 0.09 -13.49
N TRP A 128 0.56 -0.22 -13.13
CA TRP A 128 1.38 0.66 -12.30
C TRP A 128 1.60 2.05 -12.90
N ARG A 129 1.64 2.17 -14.24
CA ARG A 129 1.72 3.46 -14.95
C ARG A 129 0.53 4.36 -14.66
N ASP A 130 -0.68 3.80 -14.66
CA ASP A 130 -1.90 4.55 -14.38
C ASP A 130 -1.93 5.00 -12.91
N CYS A 131 -1.43 4.14 -12.02
CA CYS A 131 -1.27 4.48 -10.61
C CYS A 131 -0.26 5.64 -10.40
N VAL A 132 0.81 5.76 -11.20
CA VAL A 132 1.77 6.88 -11.08
C VAL A 132 1.08 8.23 -11.27
N GLU A 133 0.33 8.38 -12.35
CA GLU A 133 -0.41 9.62 -12.65
C GLU A 133 -1.45 9.92 -11.57
N ARG A 134 -2.22 8.89 -11.18
CA ARG A 134 -3.24 9.01 -10.13
C ARG A 134 -2.63 9.45 -8.80
N ALA A 135 -1.55 8.79 -8.39
CA ALA A 135 -0.90 9.03 -7.12
C ALA A 135 -0.31 10.45 -7.04
N VAL A 136 0.33 10.93 -8.11
CA VAL A 136 0.82 12.33 -8.17
C VAL A 136 -0.35 13.31 -8.08
N ARG A 137 -1.43 13.07 -8.83
CA ARG A 137 -2.62 13.94 -8.83
C ARG A 137 -3.30 14.00 -7.46
N GLU A 138 -3.48 12.86 -6.81
CA GLU A 138 -4.21 12.74 -5.53
C GLU A 138 -3.39 13.31 -4.37
N GLU A 139 -2.12 12.92 -4.27
CA GLU A 139 -1.28 13.26 -3.13
C GLU A 139 -0.63 14.64 -3.25
N LEU A 140 -0.26 15.07 -4.46
CA LEU A 140 0.49 16.33 -4.67
C LEU A 140 -0.34 17.41 -5.37
N GLY A 141 -1.47 17.06 -6.00
CA GLY A 141 -2.17 17.94 -6.95
C GLY A 141 -2.56 19.32 -6.40
N SER A 142 -2.86 19.45 -5.10
CA SER A 142 -3.19 20.76 -4.51
C SER A 142 -1.98 21.71 -4.37
N ALA A 143 -0.76 21.17 -4.51
CA ALA A 143 0.50 21.90 -4.40
C ALA A 143 1.20 22.08 -5.76
N LEU A 144 0.71 21.39 -6.79
CA LEU A 144 1.26 21.48 -8.14
C LEU A 144 0.66 22.68 -8.89
N GLY A 145 1.43 23.24 -9.82
CA GLY A 145 0.88 24.19 -10.80
C GLY A 145 -0.12 23.52 -11.76
N ASP A 146 -1.07 24.29 -12.30
CA ASP A 146 -2.16 23.78 -13.13
C ASP A 146 -1.71 22.95 -14.34
N ASP A 147 -0.53 23.25 -14.91
CA ASP A 147 0.06 22.59 -16.07
C ASP A 147 1.21 21.62 -15.69
N TYR A 148 1.12 20.97 -14.51
CA TYR A 148 2.12 19.98 -14.11
C TYR A 148 2.22 18.81 -15.10
N VAL A 149 3.42 18.24 -15.20
CA VAL A 149 3.70 17.10 -16.09
C VAL A 149 4.45 16.04 -15.30
N VAL A 150 4.04 14.78 -15.47
CA VAL A 150 4.73 13.62 -14.89
C VAL A 150 5.50 12.89 -15.99
N GLU A 151 6.82 12.87 -15.86
CA GLU A 151 7.70 12.06 -16.70
C GLU A 151 8.13 10.82 -15.91
N THR A 152 7.51 9.69 -16.23
CA THR A 152 7.84 8.40 -15.60
C THR A 152 9.13 7.85 -16.19
N LEU A 153 10.08 7.47 -15.33
CA LEU A 153 11.37 6.94 -15.74
C LEU A 153 11.32 5.40 -15.75
N GLU A 154 10.78 4.84 -16.83
CA GLU A 154 10.45 3.41 -16.91
C GLU A 154 11.62 2.47 -16.63
N ASP A 155 12.83 2.83 -17.05
CA ASP A 155 14.04 2.04 -16.85
C ASP A 155 14.44 1.88 -15.36
N THR A 156 13.81 2.67 -14.47
CA THR A 156 14.00 2.57 -13.02
C THR A 156 13.03 1.62 -12.34
N TYR A 157 12.01 1.13 -13.06
CA TYR A 157 10.97 0.29 -12.49
C TYR A 157 11.53 -1.02 -11.92
N LYS A 158 11.13 -1.32 -10.69
CA LYS A 158 11.42 -2.60 -10.01
C LYS A 158 10.18 -3.08 -9.26
N LEU A 159 9.88 -4.36 -9.43
CA LEU A 159 8.90 -5.07 -8.62
C LEU A 159 9.61 -5.78 -7.47
N CYS A 160 9.26 -5.44 -6.24
CA CYS A 160 9.71 -6.13 -5.04
C CYS A 160 8.52 -6.80 -4.36
N VAL A 161 8.60 -8.10 -4.13
CA VAL A 161 7.51 -8.86 -3.47
C VAL A 161 7.98 -9.28 -2.08
N SER A 162 7.18 -8.99 -1.07
CA SER A 162 7.35 -9.50 0.29
C SER A 162 6.08 -10.22 0.75
N GLU A 163 6.24 -11.16 1.66
CA GLU A 163 5.12 -11.83 2.32
C GLU A 163 5.40 -11.95 3.80
N GLU A 164 4.47 -11.47 4.62
CA GLU A 164 4.63 -11.39 6.07
C GLU A 164 3.27 -11.43 6.78
N MET A 165 3.30 -11.54 8.11
CA MET A 165 2.09 -11.41 8.91
C MET A 165 1.69 -9.94 9.01
N SER A 166 0.44 -9.62 8.66
CA SER A 166 -0.05 -8.25 8.67
C SER A 166 -0.02 -7.64 10.07
N ALA A 167 0.69 -6.53 10.24
CA ALA A 167 0.64 -5.73 11.46
C ALA A 167 -0.75 -5.11 11.69
N SER A 168 -1.45 -4.71 10.62
CA SER A 168 -2.82 -4.16 10.70
C SER A 168 -3.87 -5.23 10.98
N TYR A 169 -3.67 -6.46 10.49
CA TYR A 169 -4.60 -7.58 10.63
C TYR A 169 -3.89 -8.80 11.25
N PRO A 170 -3.68 -8.82 12.58
CA PRO A 170 -2.90 -9.87 13.22
C PRO A 170 -3.43 -11.28 12.91
N GLY A 171 -2.55 -12.17 12.45
CA GLY A 171 -2.95 -13.52 12.05
C GLY A 171 -3.35 -13.67 10.58
N LEU A 172 -3.44 -12.58 9.82
CA LEU A 172 -3.65 -12.61 8.37
C LEU A 172 -2.31 -12.43 7.65
N ARG A 173 -1.91 -13.43 6.87
CA ARG A 173 -0.74 -13.33 5.98
C ARG A 173 -1.04 -12.32 4.88
N SER A 174 -0.08 -11.44 4.58
CA SER A 174 -0.21 -10.45 3.52
C SER A 174 0.99 -10.52 2.59
N ARG A 175 0.72 -10.54 1.29
CA ARG A 175 1.72 -10.45 0.24
C ARG A 175 1.64 -9.07 -0.38
N PHE A 176 2.74 -8.33 -0.29
CA PHE A 176 2.86 -6.99 -0.84
C PHE A 176 3.66 -7.04 -2.14
N ALA A 177 3.05 -6.56 -3.22
CA ALA A 177 3.75 -6.29 -4.48
C ALA A 177 4.08 -4.80 -4.53
N LEU A 178 5.35 -4.46 -4.34
CA LEU A 178 5.83 -3.09 -4.29
C LEU A 178 6.40 -2.69 -5.65
N HIS A 179 5.63 -1.88 -6.37
CA HIS A 179 5.97 -1.29 -7.65
C HIS A 179 6.79 -0.03 -7.39
N ARG A 180 8.11 -0.14 -7.48
CA ARG A 180 9.03 0.98 -7.24
C ARG A 180 9.43 1.60 -8.57
N VAL A 181 9.31 2.91 -8.69
CA VAL A 181 9.72 3.64 -9.90
C VAL A 181 10.07 5.08 -9.54
N ASP A 182 10.87 5.72 -10.37
CA ASP A 182 11.15 7.14 -10.29
C ASP A 182 10.29 7.91 -11.31
N ALA A 183 9.92 9.13 -10.96
CA ALA A 183 9.36 10.09 -11.91
C ALA A 183 9.97 11.47 -11.70
N ILE A 184 10.11 12.22 -12.79
CA ILE A 184 10.32 13.65 -12.75
C ILE A 184 8.95 14.32 -12.78
N VAL A 185 8.66 15.20 -11.82
CA VAL A 185 7.41 15.95 -11.80
C VAL A 185 7.72 17.42 -12.03
N HIS A 186 7.21 17.97 -13.13
CA HIS A 186 7.24 19.39 -13.43
C HIS A 186 6.11 20.11 -12.69
N GLY A 187 6.31 21.37 -12.32
CA GLY A 187 5.28 22.15 -11.62
C GLY A 187 5.21 21.94 -10.10
N LEU A 188 6.21 21.28 -9.50
CA LEU A 188 6.39 21.24 -8.05
C LEU A 188 6.76 22.63 -7.49
N PRO A 189 6.37 22.96 -6.25
CA PRO A 189 6.79 24.20 -5.57
C PRO A 189 8.31 24.33 -5.54
N ASP A 190 8.88 25.54 -5.64
CA ASP A 190 10.34 25.73 -5.67
C ASP A 190 11.02 25.45 -4.32
N GLU A 191 10.26 25.48 -3.22
CA GLU A 191 10.76 25.25 -1.87
C GLU A 191 11.14 23.78 -1.63
N ASP A 192 12.16 23.54 -0.80
CA ASP A 192 12.57 22.19 -0.41
C ASP A 192 11.54 21.47 0.47
N GLU A 193 10.63 22.21 1.12
CA GLU A 193 9.57 21.68 1.97
C GLU A 193 8.25 22.41 1.66
N PHE A 194 7.17 21.65 1.47
CA PHE A 194 5.84 22.19 1.19
C PHE A 194 4.75 21.26 1.72
N GLN A 195 3.49 21.70 1.62
CA GLN A 195 2.33 20.90 2.01
C GLN A 195 1.38 20.69 0.84
N SER A 196 0.70 19.54 0.84
CA SER A 196 -0.46 19.26 -0.02
C SER A 196 -1.67 18.87 0.81
N GLU A 197 -2.84 18.95 0.20
CA GLU A 197 -4.13 18.58 0.76
C GLU A 197 -4.82 17.56 -0.15
N GLU A 198 -5.33 16.49 0.45
CA GLU A 198 -6.16 15.49 -0.21
C GLU A 198 -7.52 15.42 0.49
N THR A 199 -8.62 15.41 -0.28
CA THR A 199 -9.96 15.20 0.28
C THR A 199 -10.27 13.71 0.33
N THR A 200 -10.23 13.13 1.52
CA THR A 200 -10.58 11.72 1.75
C THR A 200 -12.00 11.57 2.29
N HIS A 201 -12.50 10.33 2.32
CA HIS A 201 -13.78 10.02 2.99
C HIS A 201 -13.76 10.28 4.51
N ARG A 202 -12.58 10.48 5.12
CA ARG A 202 -12.42 10.86 6.54
C ARG A 202 -12.20 12.36 6.74
N GLY A 203 -12.28 13.16 5.67
CA GLY A 203 -12.03 14.59 5.65
C GLY A 203 -10.72 14.96 4.96
N VAL A 204 -10.27 16.19 5.14
CA VAL A 204 -9.02 16.68 4.54
C VAL A 204 -7.82 16.05 5.26
N LEU A 205 -6.94 15.45 4.48
CA LEU A 205 -5.62 15.01 4.84
C LEU A 205 -4.63 16.08 4.39
N ARG A 206 -3.73 16.52 5.27
CA ARG A 206 -2.61 17.39 4.92
C ARG A 206 -1.32 16.63 5.04
N ALA A 207 -0.53 16.59 3.98
CA ALA A 207 0.77 15.94 3.97
C ALA A 207 1.89 17.00 3.90
N THR A 208 2.90 16.85 4.74
CA THR A 208 4.13 17.66 4.67
C THR A 208 5.18 16.87 3.91
N TRP A 209 5.70 17.47 2.85
CA TRP A 209 6.68 16.88 1.94
C TRP A 209 8.00 17.62 2.00
N ARG A 210 9.10 16.87 1.92
CA ARG A 210 10.44 17.46 1.88
C ARG A 210 11.35 16.73 0.93
N PHE A 211 12.16 17.48 0.19
CA PHE A 211 13.26 16.93 -0.59
C PHE A 211 14.39 16.46 0.33
N GLU A 212 14.66 15.16 0.30
CA GLU A 212 15.72 14.53 1.08
C GLU A 212 16.42 13.45 0.27
N LYS A 213 17.65 13.11 0.68
CA LYS A 213 18.36 11.97 0.11
C LYS A 213 17.67 10.69 0.54
N PHE A 214 17.24 9.90 -0.43
CA PHE A 214 16.69 8.59 -0.21
C PHE A 214 17.19 7.60 -1.25
N ARG A 215 17.59 6.43 -0.75
CA ARG A 215 17.96 5.29 -1.56
C ARG A 215 16.99 4.17 -1.24
N TRP A 216 16.58 3.46 -2.28
CA TRP A 216 15.81 2.24 -2.10
C TRP A 216 16.56 1.32 -1.13
N PRO A 217 15.92 0.87 -0.05
CA PRO A 217 16.54 -0.10 0.83
C PRO A 217 16.74 -1.41 0.07
N GLU A 218 17.87 -2.08 0.32
CA GLU A 218 18.20 -3.39 -0.26
C GLU A 218 17.13 -4.43 0.08
N THR A 219 16.58 -4.34 1.30
CA THR A 219 15.43 -5.10 1.78
C THR A 219 14.30 -4.14 2.11
N ASP A 220 13.18 -4.21 1.38
CA ASP A 220 11.98 -3.43 1.70
C ASP A 220 11.29 -4.07 2.92
N PRO A 221 11.11 -3.36 4.05
CA PRO A 221 10.35 -3.88 5.18
C PRO A 221 8.84 -3.95 4.91
N GLY A 222 8.36 -3.60 3.71
CA GLY A 222 6.94 -3.60 3.40
C GLY A 222 6.24 -2.29 3.78
N PRO A 223 4.97 -2.12 3.40
CA PRO A 223 4.23 -0.90 3.66
C PRO A 223 3.75 -0.88 5.12
N ALA A 224 4.53 -0.24 6.00
CA ALA A 224 4.11 0.04 7.38
C ALA A 224 2.93 1.02 7.48
#